data_AF-A0A1J3CWX3-F1
#
_entry.id   AF-A0A1J3CWX3-F1
#
_cell.length_a   1.000
_cell.length_b   1.000
_cell.length_c   1.000
_cell.angle_alpha   90.00
_cell.angle_beta   90.00
_cell.angle_gamma   90.00
#
_symmetry.space_group_name_H-M   'P 1'
#
loop_
_entity.id
_entity.type
_entity.pdbx_description
1 polymer ?
#
loop_
_entity_poly.entity_id
_entity_poly.type
_entity_poly.pdbx_seq_one_letter_code
_entity_poly.pdbx_strand_id
1 'polypeptide(L)'
;KILITVVLSCLIIWSVMLLSSSNNFNNQVLDAKTNDSKQSETPVDKLIGGLLTADFDEGSCLSRYQKSSLNRKTSPYKPSEYLVSKLRSYEMLHKRCGPG
;
A
#
# COMPACT_ATOMS: atom_id res chain seq x y z
N LYS A 1 17.47 29.09 -33.40
CA LYS A 1 17.66 29.68 -32.03
C LYS A 1 16.35 29.65 -31.25
N ILE A 2 15.29 30.32 -31.71
CA ILE A 2 13.96 30.33 -31.06
C ILE A 2 13.37 28.93 -30.86
N LEU A 3 13.40 28.08 -31.89
CA LEU A 3 12.90 26.70 -31.80
C LEU A 3 13.60 25.88 -30.70
N ILE A 4 14.90 26.08 -30.53
CA ILE A 4 15.70 25.37 -29.52
C ILE A 4 15.30 25.85 -28.12
N THR A 5 15.11 27.15 -27.92
CA THR A 5 14.65 27.71 -26.66
C THR A 5 13.25 27.22 -26.28
N VAL A 6 12.33 27.13 -27.26
CA VAL A 6 10.97 26.61 -27.04
C VAL A 6 11.02 25.14 -26.62
N VAL A 7 11.78 24.30 -27.33
CA VAL A 7 11.94 22.88 -27.00
C VAL A 7 12.53 22.69 -25.59
N LEU A 8 13.58 23.45 -25.24
CA LEU A 8 14.18 23.38 -23.91
C LEU A 8 13.20 23.82 -22.81
N SER A 9 12.41 24.88 -23.03
CA SER A 9 11.39 25.29 -22.07
C SER A 9 10.28 24.25 -21.88
N CYS A 10 9.83 23.61 -22.97
CA CYS A 10 8.82 22.54 -22.89
C CYS A 10 9.35 21.33 -22.11
N LEU A 11 10.61 20.94 -22.30
CA LEU A 11 11.23 19.83 -21.57
C LEU A 11 11.38 20.12 -20.07
N ILE A 12 11.69 21.36 -19.70
CA ILE A 12 11.79 21.78 -18.29
C ILE A 12 10.41 21.84 -17.63
N ILE A 13 9.39 22.36 -18.31
CA ILE A 13 8.03 22.39 -17.77
C ILE A 13 7.48 20.97 -17.60
N TRP A 14 7.76 20.07 -18.57
CA TRP A 14 7.37 18.68 -18.48
C TRP A 14 8.10 17.96 -17.33
N SER A 15 9.40 18.18 -17.13
CA SER A 15 10.14 17.57 -16.02
C SER A 15 9.61 18.03 -14.66
N VAL A 16 9.24 19.30 -14.51
CA VAL A 16 8.63 19.82 -13.27
C VAL A 16 7.24 19.22 -13.04
N MET A 17 6.40 19.12 -14.08
CA MET A 17 5.08 18.48 -13.98
C MET A 17 5.17 16.97 -13.68
N LEU A 18 6.11 16.26 -14.30
CA LEU A 18 6.41 14.85 -13.98
C LEU A 18 6.93 14.69 -12.54
N LEU A 19 7.79 15.60 -12.07
CA LEU A 19 8.32 15.57 -10.71
C LEU A 19 7.23 15.85 -9.68
N SER A 20 6.28 16.75 -9.98
CA SER A 20 5.09 16.98 -9.14
C SER A 20 4.14 15.77 -9.12
N SER A 21 3.95 15.05 -10.22
CA SER A 21 3.18 13.80 -10.24
C SER A 21 3.89 12.64 -9.53
N SER A 22 5.22 12.59 -9.54
CA SER A 22 6.00 11.51 -8.93
C SER A 22 6.11 11.61 -7.40
N ASN A 23 5.81 12.77 -6.80
CA ASN A 23 5.91 12.99 -5.36
C ASN A 23 4.62 12.67 -4.59
N ASN A 24 3.60 12.05 -5.22
CA ASN A 24 2.36 11.70 -4.51
C ASN A 24 1.73 10.34 -4.81
N PHE A 25 2.05 9.61 -5.88
CA PHE A 25 1.46 8.27 -6.06
C PHE A 25 2.31 7.39 -6.98
N ASN A 26 3.20 6.59 -6.40
CA ASN A 26 3.79 5.43 -7.07
C ASN A 26 3.94 4.30 -6.07
N ASN A 27 2.80 3.75 -5.67
CA ASN A 27 2.75 2.36 -5.24
C ASN A 27 2.03 1.59 -6.34
N GLN A 28 2.76 0.64 -6.92
CA GLN A 28 2.29 -0.48 -7.73
C GLN A 28 1.94 -0.19 -9.21
N VAL A 29 2.73 -0.80 -10.10
CA VAL A 29 2.31 -1.72 -11.19
C VAL A 29 3.44 -1.73 -12.24
N LEU A 30 4.27 -2.78 -12.19
CA LEU A 30 4.88 -3.34 -13.40
C LEU A 30 4.66 -4.85 -13.33
N ASP A 31 3.51 -5.27 -13.85
CA ASP A 31 3.33 -6.64 -14.30
C ASP A 31 4.20 -6.84 -15.55
N ALA A 32 4.73 -8.05 -15.73
CA ALA A 32 5.64 -8.52 -16.77
C ALA A 32 7.14 -8.20 -16.64
N LYS A 33 7.85 -9.03 -15.85
CA LYS A 33 9.01 -9.77 -16.40
C LYS A 33 9.23 -11.08 -15.63
N THR A 34 8.83 -12.19 -16.26
CA THR A 34 9.27 -13.54 -15.91
C THR A 34 10.80 -13.60 -15.88
N ASN A 35 11.37 -13.90 -14.72
CA ASN A 35 12.55 -14.74 -14.59
C ASN A 35 12.45 -15.46 -13.24
N ASP A 36 12.47 -16.77 -13.34
CA ASP A 36 12.51 -17.76 -12.27
C ASP A 36 13.59 -17.40 -11.24
N SER A 37 13.17 -16.85 -10.12
CA SER A 37 13.81 -17.08 -8.84
C SER A 37 12.70 -17.44 -7.88
N LYS A 38 12.50 -18.73 -7.68
CA LYS A 38 11.71 -19.28 -6.58
C LYS A 38 12.42 -18.95 -5.27
N GLN A 39 12.36 -17.69 -4.86
CA GLN A 39 12.44 -17.38 -3.45
C GLN A 39 11.04 -17.60 -2.92
N SER A 40 10.86 -18.71 -2.19
CA SER A 40 9.67 -18.93 -1.37
C SER A 40 9.67 -17.86 -0.28
N GLU A 41 9.32 -16.62 -0.63
CA GLU A 41 8.87 -15.65 0.34
C GLU A 41 7.54 -16.19 0.84
N THR A 42 7.57 -16.83 2.00
CA THR A 42 6.36 -17.12 2.77
C THR A 42 5.53 -15.84 2.76
N PRO A 43 4.28 -15.85 2.25
CA PRO A 43 3.50 -14.64 2.12
C PRO A 43 3.46 -13.98 3.50
N VAL A 44 4.15 -12.85 3.64
CA VAL A 44 4.22 -12.19 4.94
C VAL A 44 2.79 -11.80 5.28
N ASP A 45 2.32 -12.27 6.43
CA ASP A 45 0.95 -12.09 6.85
C ASP A 45 0.70 -10.60 7.16
N LYS A 46 0.34 -9.85 6.11
CA LYS A 46 -0.02 -8.44 6.17
C LYS A 46 -1.24 -8.19 7.08
N LEU A 47 -2.03 -9.24 7.36
CA LEU A 47 -3.26 -9.14 8.13
C LEU A 47 -3.11 -9.61 9.59
N ILE A 48 -1.89 -9.96 10.02
CA ILE A 48 -1.55 -10.32 11.42
C ILE A 48 -2.53 -11.37 11.99
N GLY A 49 -2.71 -12.47 11.28
CA GLY A 49 -3.59 -13.57 11.67
C GLY A 49 -5.08 -13.22 11.60
N GLY A 50 -5.46 -12.27 10.73
CA GLY A 50 -6.83 -11.79 10.58
C GLY A 50 -7.21 -10.65 11.53
N LEU A 51 -6.28 -10.17 12.36
CA LEU A 51 -6.51 -9.03 13.26
C LEU A 51 -6.82 -7.73 12.48
N LEU A 52 -6.19 -7.55 11.31
CA LEU A 52 -6.49 -6.44 10.40
C LEU A 52 -7.46 -6.87 9.29
N THR A 53 -8.24 -5.92 8.77
CA THR A 53 -9.05 -6.11 7.56
C THR A 53 -8.32 -5.57 6.32
N ALA A 54 -8.65 -6.08 5.14
CA ALA A 54 -8.13 -5.62 3.85
C ALA A 54 -8.93 -4.43 3.27
N ASP A 55 -9.97 -3.97 3.96
CA ASP A 55 -10.88 -2.91 3.48
C ASP A 55 -10.25 -1.51 3.38
N PHE A 56 -9.02 -1.31 3.86
CA PHE A 56 -8.37 0.01 3.85
C PHE A 56 -7.52 0.19 2.60
N ASP A 57 -7.56 1.41 2.05
CA ASP A 57 -6.62 1.82 1.02
C ASP A 57 -5.18 1.81 1.57
N GLU A 58 -4.29 1.02 0.93
CA GLU A 58 -2.88 0.89 1.32
C GLU A 58 -2.14 2.21 1.09
N GLY A 59 -2.51 2.99 0.08
CA GLY A 59 -1.91 4.30 -0.22
C GLY A 59 -2.15 5.34 0.87
N SER A 60 -3.36 5.36 1.43
CA SER A 60 -3.77 6.29 2.49
C SER A 60 -3.06 6.05 3.82
N CYS A 61 -2.64 4.80 4.12
CA CYS A 61 -1.94 4.49 5.36
C CYS A 61 -0.96 3.31 5.21
N LEU A 62 0.23 3.60 4.68
CA LEU A 62 1.30 2.60 4.45
C LEU A 62 1.66 1.81 5.71
N SER A 63 1.72 2.48 6.86
CA SER A 63 2.11 1.87 8.13
C SER A 63 1.19 0.73 8.57
N ARG A 64 -0.05 0.66 8.06
CA ARG A 64 -1.04 -0.37 8.40
C ARG A 64 -0.59 -1.77 7.97
N TYR A 65 -0.11 -1.90 6.73
CA TYR A 65 0.25 -3.20 6.13
C TYR A 65 1.78 -3.39 6.01
N GLN A 66 2.52 -2.30 5.83
CA GLN A 66 3.96 -2.34 5.59
C GLN A 66 4.76 -2.63 6.87
N LYS A 67 4.21 -2.28 8.06
CA LYS A 67 4.88 -2.50 9.34
C LYS A 67 4.98 -3.97 9.71
N SER A 68 4.02 -4.79 9.31
CA SER A 68 4.06 -6.26 9.45
C SER A 68 5.06 -6.92 8.51
N SER A 69 5.37 -6.31 7.36
CA SER A 69 6.24 -6.94 6.35
C SER A 69 7.70 -6.52 6.44
N LEU A 70 8.01 -5.27 6.80
CA LEU A 70 9.37 -4.73 6.62
C LEU A 70 10.15 -4.43 7.91
N ASN A 71 9.50 -4.07 9.02
CA ASN A 71 10.21 -3.50 10.19
C ASN A 71 9.96 -4.21 11.52
N ARG A 72 9.07 -5.20 11.58
CA ARG A 72 8.73 -5.91 12.83
C ARG A 72 8.71 -7.41 12.57
N LYS A 73 9.38 -8.18 13.43
CA LYS A 73 9.24 -9.64 13.46
C LYS A 73 7.76 -10.01 13.66
N THR A 74 7.28 -10.99 12.90
CA THR A 74 5.93 -11.52 13.07
C THR A 74 5.71 -11.91 14.53
N SER A 75 4.58 -11.46 15.09
CA SER A 75 4.21 -11.82 16.46
C SER A 75 4.10 -13.34 16.58
N PRO A 76 4.71 -13.98 17.60
CA PRO A 76 4.51 -15.41 17.84
C PRO A 76 3.07 -15.71 18.33
N TYR A 77 2.38 -14.69 18.84
CA TYR A 77 1.00 -14.80 19.33
C TYR A 77 0.03 -14.59 18.19
N LYS A 78 -0.74 -15.65 17.88
CA LYS A 78 -1.87 -15.58 16.94
C LYS A 78 -3.13 -15.12 17.68
N PRO A 79 -3.95 -14.24 17.08
CA PRO A 79 -5.25 -13.90 17.65
C PRO A 79 -6.15 -15.14 17.67
N SER A 80 -7.07 -15.22 18.63
CA SER A 80 -8.08 -16.28 18.67
C SER A 80 -9.15 -16.03 17.61
N GLU A 81 -9.76 -17.09 17.09
CA GLU A 81 -10.84 -16.99 16.10
C GLU A 81 -12.04 -16.18 16.64
N TYR A 82 -12.34 -16.34 17.93
CA TYR A 82 -13.37 -15.54 18.60
C TYR A 82 -13.06 -14.04 18.55
N LEU A 83 -11.81 -13.64 18.81
CA LEU A 83 -11.41 -12.24 18.75
C LEU A 83 -11.56 -11.68 17.32
N VAL A 84 -11.10 -12.43 16.32
CA VAL A 84 -11.22 -12.03 14.91
C VAL A 84 -12.69 -11.85 14.52
N SER A 85 -13.56 -12.80 14.88
CA SER A 85 -15.01 -12.71 14.63
C SER A 85 -15.66 -11.49 15.33
N LYS A 86 -15.25 -11.22 16.58
CA LYS A 86 -15.74 -10.09 17.35
C LYS A 86 -15.32 -8.74 16.76
N LEU A 87 -14.11 -8.64 16.23
CA LEU A 87 -13.65 -7.43 15.51
C LEU A 87 -14.45 -7.19 14.24
N ARG A 88 -14.69 -8.22 13.42
CA ARG A 88 -15.53 -8.09 12.21
C ARG A 88 -16.95 -7.65 12.55
N SER A 89 -17.52 -8.21 13.60
CA SER A 89 -18.85 -7.80 14.10
C SER A 89 -18.86 -6.34 14.57
N TYR A 90 -17.83 -5.91 15.29
CA TYR A 90 -17.68 -4.53 15.73
C TYR A 90 -17.53 -3.57 14.55
N GLU A 91 -16.72 -3.89 13.56
CA GLU A 91 -16.53 -3.09 12.35
C GLU A 91 -17.85 -2.91 11.58
N MET A 92 -18.65 -3.97 11.42
CA MET A 92 -19.99 -3.88 10.81
C MET A 92 -20.94 -2.98 11.61
N LEU A 93 -20.95 -3.13 12.94
CA LEU A 93 -21.75 -2.27 13.81
C LEU A 93 -21.30 -0.80 13.71
N HIS A 94 -20.00 -0.55 13.67
CA HIS A 94 -19.43 0.78 13.55
C HIS A 94 -19.75 1.41 12.18
N LYS A 95 -19.78 0.63 11.09
CA LYS A 95 -20.27 1.11 9.79
C LYS A 95 -21.76 1.51 9.83
N ARG A 96 -22.58 0.85 10.66
CA ARG A 96 -24.01 1.15 10.81
C ARG A 96 -24.30 2.34 11.74
N CYS A 97 -23.57 2.42 12.85
CA CYS A 97 -23.89 3.30 13.98
C CYS A 97 -22.81 4.35 14.27
N GLY A 98 -21.69 4.31 13.55
CA GLY A 98 -20.59 5.26 13.71
C GLY A 98 -20.94 6.64 13.18
N PRO A 99 -20.12 7.65 13.52
CA PRO A 99 -20.29 9.00 13.02
C PRO A 99 -20.14 9.05 11.49
N GLY A 100 -21.03 9.83 10.85
CA GLY A 100 -20.95 10.25 9.46
C GLY A 100 -20.42 11.66 9.35
#